data_AF-A0AA39LTR1-F1
#
_entry.id   AF-A0AA39LTR1-F1
#
_cell.length_a   1.000
_cell.length_b   1.000
_cell.length_c   1.000
_cell.angle_alpha   90.00
_cell.angle_beta   90.00
_cell.angle_gamma   90.00
#
_symmetry.space_group_name_H-M   'P 1'
#
loop_
_entity.id
_entity.type
_entity.pdbx_description
1 polymer ?
#
loop_
_entity_poly.entity_id
_entity_poly.type
_entity_poly.pdbx_seq_one_letter_code
_entity_poly.pdbx_strand_id
1 'polypeptide(L)'
;MAPPDKVNQPVTTTTAPDTTTEVETTTTEKPTKEPTTTTTMATTTTTTTTTMATTTTEKPETTTEEPKCANGEAYQKGEDGKNYCCPKGESLQKVMDGKPICCKNGHELKGIFKEEPKCCERDSRYYKEYGACCAKGRVYQTYGSVGQCCDDDGSTLKRASNGKVICCEANTTPLVAPDGHMECCLAHHTKVELDPQRKYKCT
;
A
#
# COMPACT_ATOMS: atom_id res chain seq x y z
N MET A 1 4.05 -25.03 -72.02
CA MET A 1 4.62 -24.28 -70.88
C MET A 1 4.51 -25.18 -69.66
N ALA A 2 5.66 -25.65 -69.16
CA ALA A 2 5.75 -26.57 -68.04
C ALA A 2 5.52 -25.84 -66.70
N PRO A 3 4.98 -26.51 -65.66
CA PRO A 3 4.84 -25.93 -64.33
C PRO A 3 6.22 -25.87 -63.61
N PRO A 4 6.42 -24.92 -62.69
CA PRO A 4 7.67 -24.85 -61.92
C PRO A 4 7.76 -25.95 -60.87
N ASP A 5 8.96 -26.54 -60.79
CA ASP A 5 9.43 -27.50 -59.79
C ASP A 5 9.18 -27.04 -58.35
N LYS A 6 8.57 -27.93 -57.56
CA LYS A 6 8.51 -27.79 -56.10
C LYS A 6 9.86 -28.19 -55.51
N VAL A 7 10.61 -27.21 -55.03
CA VAL A 7 11.81 -27.42 -54.22
C VAL A 7 11.40 -28.03 -52.88
N ASN A 8 11.81 -29.27 -52.68
CA ASN A 8 11.64 -30.04 -51.45
C ASN A 8 12.71 -29.57 -50.45
N GLN A 9 12.31 -28.88 -49.37
CA GLN A 9 13.23 -28.52 -48.29
C GLN A 9 13.35 -29.67 -47.28
N PRO A 10 14.55 -29.93 -46.72
CA PRO A 10 14.73 -30.95 -45.70
C PRO A 10 14.10 -30.51 -44.37
N VAL A 11 13.23 -31.35 -43.83
CA VAL A 11 12.68 -31.24 -42.48
C VAL A 11 13.78 -31.61 -41.49
N THR A 12 14.36 -30.63 -40.81
CA THR A 12 15.21 -30.86 -39.64
C THR A 12 14.32 -31.06 -38.42
N THR A 13 14.14 -32.32 -38.02
CA THR A 13 13.54 -32.69 -36.74
C THR A 13 14.58 -32.47 -35.63
N THR A 14 14.45 -31.36 -34.91
CA THR A 14 15.20 -31.12 -33.67
C THR A 14 14.54 -31.92 -32.56
N THR A 15 15.13 -33.06 -32.21
CA THR A 15 14.81 -33.81 -31.00
C THR A 15 15.18 -32.98 -29.78
N ALA A 16 14.20 -32.63 -28.96
CA ALA A 16 14.43 -31.98 -27.67
C ALA A 16 15.10 -32.98 -26.70
N PRO A 17 16.04 -32.53 -25.85
CA PRO A 17 16.57 -33.38 -24.78
C PRO A 17 15.49 -33.63 -23.72
N ASP A 18 15.16 -34.91 -23.53
CA ASP A 18 14.44 -35.42 -22.37
C ASP A 18 15.20 -34.97 -21.11
N THR A 19 14.68 -33.94 -20.45
CA THR A 19 15.14 -33.51 -19.14
C THR A 19 14.25 -34.19 -18.13
N THR A 20 14.67 -35.38 -17.71
CA THR A 20 14.08 -36.08 -16.57
C THR A 20 14.35 -35.24 -15.33
N THR A 21 13.39 -34.41 -14.95
CA THR A 21 13.40 -33.72 -13.65
C THR A 21 13.08 -34.77 -12.59
N GLU A 22 14.09 -35.13 -11.81
CA GLU A 22 13.91 -35.88 -10.57
C GLU A 22 12.97 -35.10 -9.66
N VAL A 23 11.87 -35.74 -9.28
CA VAL A 23 10.93 -35.26 -8.28
C VAL A 23 11.63 -35.42 -6.92
N GLU A 24 12.32 -34.38 -6.46
CA GLU A 24 12.62 -34.24 -5.03
C GLU A 24 11.29 -33.99 -4.31
N THR A 25 10.74 -35.05 -3.74
CA THR A 25 9.71 -34.98 -2.70
C THR A 25 10.28 -34.24 -1.50
N THR A 26 10.11 -32.92 -1.48
CA THR A 26 10.31 -32.11 -0.28
C THR A 26 9.11 -32.36 0.63
N THR A 27 9.30 -33.24 1.61
CA THR A 27 8.38 -33.43 2.73
C THR A 27 8.16 -32.07 3.38
N THR A 28 6.98 -31.50 3.15
CA THR A 28 6.52 -30.30 3.85
C THR A 28 6.28 -30.71 5.31
N GLU A 29 7.28 -30.52 6.16
CA GLU A 29 7.06 -30.50 7.60
C GLU A 29 6.07 -29.37 7.90
N LYS A 30 4.86 -29.80 8.28
CA LYS A 30 3.84 -28.95 8.88
C LYS A 30 4.52 -28.17 10.03
N PRO A 31 4.53 -26.83 10.02
CA PRO A 31 5.02 -26.08 11.15
C PRO A 31 4.10 -26.38 12.33
N THR A 32 4.62 -27.14 13.29
CA THR A 32 4.05 -27.27 14.61
C THR A 32 4.05 -25.87 15.20
N LYS A 33 2.87 -25.25 15.28
CA LYS A 33 2.66 -24.02 16.05
C LYS A 33 3.12 -24.32 17.48
N GLU A 34 4.29 -23.83 17.85
CA GLU A 34 4.61 -23.64 19.25
C GLU A 34 3.51 -22.79 19.89
N PRO A 35 3.02 -23.16 21.09
CA PRO A 35 2.15 -22.30 21.85
C PRO A 35 2.94 -21.05 22.23
N THR A 36 2.69 -19.93 21.54
CA THR A 36 3.21 -18.62 21.92
C THR A 36 2.56 -18.24 23.25
N THR A 37 3.28 -18.46 24.34
CA THR A 37 2.92 -18.01 25.69
C THR A 37 2.75 -16.49 25.65
N THR A 38 1.50 -16.05 25.63
CA THR A 38 1.14 -14.63 25.70
C THR A 38 1.33 -14.20 27.15
N THR A 39 2.52 -13.67 27.45
CA THR A 39 2.78 -12.98 28.72
C THR A 39 2.08 -11.63 28.68
N THR A 40 0.86 -11.60 29.22
CA THR A 40 0.12 -10.37 29.52
C THR A 40 0.89 -9.61 30.59
N MET A 41 1.70 -8.63 30.19
CA MET A 41 2.23 -7.64 31.13
C MET A 41 1.09 -6.69 31.50
N ALA A 42 0.60 -6.81 32.73
CA ALA A 42 -0.34 -5.85 33.31
C ALA A 42 0.28 -4.45 33.24
N THR A 43 -0.32 -3.58 32.42
CA THR A 43 0.10 -2.18 32.31
C THR A 43 -0.49 -1.44 33.51
N THR A 44 0.30 -1.31 34.57
CA THR A 44 -0.03 -0.51 35.74
C THR A 44 -0.13 0.95 35.30
N THR A 45 -1.36 1.45 35.19
CA THR A 45 -1.62 2.86 34.88
C THR A 45 -1.46 3.66 36.16
N THR A 46 -0.26 4.21 36.38
CA THR A 46 0.00 5.12 37.50
C THR A 46 -0.54 6.49 37.13
N THR A 47 -1.76 6.79 37.59
CA THR A 47 -2.35 8.13 37.49
C THR A 47 -1.65 9.06 38.47
N THR A 48 -0.57 9.69 38.03
CA THR A 48 0.10 10.74 38.81
C THR A 48 -0.67 12.04 38.65
N THR A 49 -1.57 12.32 39.59
CA THR A 49 -2.23 13.63 39.73
C THR A 49 -1.19 14.63 40.25
N THR A 50 -0.49 15.30 39.35
CA THR A 50 0.39 16.43 39.70
C THR A 50 -0.46 17.68 39.86
N THR A 51 -0.78 18.01 41.11
CA THR A 51 -1.29 19.32 41.50
C THR A 51 -0.20 20.36 41.25
N MET A 52 -0.29 21.12 40.16
CA MET A 52 0.60 22.23 39.90
C MET A 52 0.21 23.40 40.81
N ALA A 53 1.09 23.72 41.75
CA ALA A 53 1.02 24.94 42.54
C ALA A 53 1.26 26.15 41.62
N THR A 54 0.25 27.00 41.51
CA THR A 54 0.27 28.24 40.73
C THR A 54 1.04 29.30 41.50
N THR A 55 2.35 29.41 41.27
CA THR A 55 3.16 30.52 41.76
C THR A 55 3.12 31.64 40.73
N THR A 56 2.29 32.65 41.00
CA THR A 56 2.18 33.86 40.19
C THR A 56 3.37 34.77 40.46
N THR A 57 4.44 34.62 39.66
CA THR A 57 5.52 35.61 39.58
C THR A 57 5.26 36.47 38.35
N GLU A 58 4.85 37.72 38.57
CA GLU A 58 4.74 38.74 37.53
C GLU A 58 6.09 38.92 36.83
N LYS A 59 6.16 38.40 35.59
CA LYS A 59 7.31 38.52 34.69
C LYS A 59 7.04 39.68 33.74
N PRO A 60 8.04 40.54 33.45
CA PRO A 60 7.89 41.72 32.62
C PRO A 60 7.26 41.40 31.26
N GLU A 61 6.26 42.20 30.87
CA GLU A 61 5.63 42.22 29.55
C GLU A 61 6.67 42.56 28.48
N THR A 62 7.41 41.55 28.03
CA THR A 62 8.12 41.61 26.76
C THR A 62 7.08 41.42 25.67
N THR A 63 6.75 42.50 24.98
CA THR A 63 5.92 42.54 23.76
C THR A 63 6.55 41.62 22.71
N THR A 64 6.29 40.32 22.84
CA THR A 64 6.83 39.28 21.99
C THR A 64 5.97 39.30 20.75
N GLU A 65 6.51 39.85 19.68
CA GLU A 65 5.82 39.91 18.40
C GLU A 65 5.37 38.48 18.03
N GLU A 66 4.05 38.29 17.96
CA GLU A 66 3.44 36.98 17.76
C GLU A 66 4.00 36.39 16.46
N PRO A 67 4.57 35.16 16.46
CA PRO A 67 5.16 34.57 15.27
C PRO A 67 4.10 34.46 14.18
N LYS A 68 4.23 35.28 13.12
CA LYS A 68 3.28 35.30 12.01
C LYS A 68 3.64 34.20 11.02
N CYS A 69 2.76 33.20 10.91
CA CYS A 69 2.77 32.30 9.76
C CYS A 69 2.29 33.03 8.50
N ALA A 70 2.65 32.53 7.33
CA ALA A 70 2.21 33.13 6.07
C ALA A 70 0.68 33.02 5.91
N ASN A 71 0.11 33.86 5.04
CA ASN A 71 -1.31 33.78 4.70
C ASN A 71 -1.66 32.39 4.15
N GLY A 72 -2.59 31.71 4.81
CA GLY A 72 -2.98 30.34 4.44
C GLY A 72 -2.34 29.25 5.28
N GLU A 73 -1.53 29.61 6.28
CA GLU A 73 -0.99 28.70 7.28
C GLU A 73 -1.69 28.85 8.63
N ALA A 74 -1.55 27.83 9.48
CA ALA A 74 -2.00 27.78 10.84
C ALA A 74 -0.81 27.49 11.75
N TYR A 75 -0.76 28.23 12.85
CA TYR A 75 0.25 28.08 13.88
C TYR A 75 0.02 26.79 14.68
N GLN A 76 1.08 26.02 14.88
CA GLN A 76 1.05 24.79 15.67
C GLN A 76 2.27 24.70 16.57
N LYS A 77 2.03 24.34 17.82
CA LYS A 77 3.09 24.22 18.83
C LYS A 77 3.71 22.82 18.75
N GLY A 78 5.02 22.76 18.55
CA GLY A 78 5.79 21.53 18.59
C GLY A 78 6.04 21.04 20.02
N GLU A 79 6.48 19.80 20.16
CA GLU A 79 6.83 19.19 21.45
C GLU A 79 8.00 19.89 22.15
N ASP A 80 8.91 20.49 21.37
CA ASP A 80 10.03 21.30 21.86
C ASP A 80 9.60 22.69 22.36
N GLY A 81 8.29 22.97 22.39
CA GLY A 81 7.72 24.25 22.75
C GLY A 81 7.90 25.34 21.70
N LYS A 82 8.62 25.06 20.60
CA LYS A 82 8.76 25.96 19.48
C LYS A 82 7.50 25.95 18.63
N ASN A 83 7.42 26.94 17.76
CA ASN A 83 6.23 27.19 16.97
C ASN A 83 6.56 26.93 15.52
N TYR A 84 5.66 26.22 14.86
CA TYR A 84 5.79 25.84 13.47
C TYR A 84 4.52 26.23 12.73
N CYS A 85 4.70 26.54 11.45
CA CYS A 85 3.61 26.86 10.56
C CYS A 85 3.32 25.64 9.69
N CYS A 86 2.04 25.24 9.66
CA CYS A 86 1.55 24.23 8.74
C CYS A 86 0.48 24.86 7.84
N PRO A 87 0.32 24.41 6.58
CA PRO A 87 -0.80 24.82 5.75
C PRO A 87 -2.16 24.62 6.44
N LYS A 88 -3.13 25.50 6.17
CA LYS A 88 -4.50 25.33 6.69
C LYS A 88 -5.07 23.99 6.26
N GLY A 89 -5.66 23.27 7.21
CA GLY A 89 -6.18 21.92 6.98
C GLY A 89 -5.15 20.80 7.19
N GLU A 90 -3.93 21.14 7.60
CA GLU A 90 -2.90 20.19 8.01
C GLU A 90 -2.57 20.32 9.49
N SER A 91 -1.87 19.32 10.01
CA SER A 91 -1.46 19.18 11.41
C SER A 91 0.03 18.81 11.49
N LEU A 92 0.76 19.48 12.38
CA LEU A 92 2.16 19.20 12.67
C LEU A 92 2.26 17.81 13.28
N GLN A 93 2.95 16.92 12.58
CA GLN A 93 3.16 15.54 13.03
C GLN A 93 4.51 15.38 13.71
N LYS A 94 5.56 15.99 13.15
CA LYS A 94 6.92 15.88 13.66
C LYS A 94 7.78 17.02 13.11
N VAL A 95 8.89 17.31 13.77
CA VAL A 95 9.94 18.18 13.25
C VAL A 95 11.16 17.31 12.98
N MET A 96 11.69 17.36 11.75
CA MET A 96 12.91 16.66 11.37
C MET A 96 13.91 17.65 10.79
N ASP A 97 15.12 17.68 11.35
CA ASP A 97 16.19 18.60 10.93
C ASP A 97 15.75 20.08 10.95
N GLY A 98 14.95 20.44 11.96
CA GLY A 98 14.38 21.79 12.12
C GLY A 98 13.25 22.13 11.14
N LYS A 99 12.83 21.19 10.27
CA LYS A 99 11.71 21.37 9.35
C LYS A 99 10.45 20.70 9.88
N PRO A 100 9.30 21.41 9.92
CA PRO A 100 8.05 20.82 10.31
C PRO A 100 7.53 19.88 9.21
N ILE A 101 7.00 18.73 9.63
CA ILE A 101 6.29 17.79 8.78
C ILE A 101 4.82 17.92 9.12
N CYS A 102 4.08 18.47 8.18
CA CYS A 102 2.65 18.66 8.28
C CYS A 102 1.95 17.57 7.47
N CYS A 103 0.91 16.97 8.03
CA CYS A 103 0.04 16.03 7.34
C CYS A 103 -1.39 16.55 7.35
N LYS A 104 -2.15 16.28 6.27
CA LYS A 104 -3.57 16.60 6.18
C LYS A 104 -4.35 16.12 7.41
N ASN A 105 -5.38 16.86 7.79
CA ASN A 105 -6.27 16.43 8.87
C ASN A 105 -6.79 15.00 8.63
N GLY A 106 -6.75 14.18 9.67
CA GLY A 106 -7.08 12.75 9.60
C GLY A 106 -5.93 11.83 9.12
N HIS A 107 -4.79 12.41 8.73
CA HIS A 107 -3.58 11.66 8.40
C HIS A 107 -2.52 11.84 9.49
N GLU A 108 -1.61 10.87 9.58
CA GLU A 108 -0.47 10.87 10.49
C GLU A 108 0.81 10.47 9.76
N LEU A 109 1.94 10.96 10.26
CA LEU A 109 3.25 10.58 9.72
C LEU A 109 3.55 9.14 10.12
N LYS A 110 3.52 8.22 9.16
CA LYS A 110 3.83 6.79 9.40
C LYS A 110 5.29 6.44 9.15
N GLY A 111 6.01 7.25 8.38
CA GLY A 111 7.43 6.99 8.12
C GLY A 111 8.03 7.92 7.07
N ILE A 112 9.23 7.55 6.61
CA ILE A 112 9.97 8.23 5.56
C ILE A 112 10.31 7.19 4.50
N PHE A 113 10.09 7.51 3.22
CA PHE A 113 10.46 6.67 2.10
C PHE A 113 11.20 7.52 1.07
N LYS A 114 12.43 7.12 0.74
CA LYS A 114 13.33 7.88 -0.15
C LYS A 114 13.44 9.35 0.26
N GLU A 115 13.71 9.59 1.55
CA GLU A 115 13.87 10.92 2.15
C GLU A 115 12.58 11.78 2.19
N GLU A 116 11.46 11.27 1.71
CA GLU A 116 10.17 11.95 1.78
C GLU A 116 9.30 11.44 2.94
N PRO A 117 8.71 12.33 3.76
CA PRO A 117 7.75 11.91 4.77
C PRO A 117 6.49 11.33 4.11
N LYS A 118 6.00 10.21 4.64
CA LYS A 118 4.76 9.57 4.20
C LYS A 118 3.68 9.74 5.26
N CYS A 119 2.74 10.62 4.95
CA CYS A 119 1.49 10.82 5.67
C CYS A 119 0.46 9.80 5.19
N CYS A 120 -0.09 9.01 6.09
CA CYS A 120 -1.15 8.07 5.77
C CYS A 120 -2.39 8.33 6.63
N GLU A 121 -3.58 7.89 6.21
CA GLU A 121 -4.76 7.92 7.08
C GLU A 121 -4.48 7.18 8.40
N ARG A 122 -5.04 7.66 9.51
CA ARG A 122 -4.77 7.13 10.86
C ARG A 122 -4.87 5.60 10.96
N ASP A 123 -5.94 5.04 10.41
CA ASP A 123 -6.24 3.60 10.46
C ASP A 123 -5.61 2.79 9.33
N SER A 124 -4.85 3.43 8.45
CA SER A 124 -4.15 2.75 7.37
C SER A 124 -2.86 2.07 7.85
N ARG A 125 -2.46 1.04 7.13
CA ARG A 125 -1.18 0.34 7.31
C ARG A 125 -0.14 0.93 6.37
N TYR A 126 1.03 1.25 6.90
CA TYR A 126 2.18 1.72 6.13
C TYR A 126 3.14 0.58 5.80
N TYR A 127 3.50 0.49 4.52
CA TYR A 127 4.42 -0.49 3.96
C TYR A 127 5.74 0.20 3.64
N LYS A 128 6.69 0.12 4.59
CA LYS A 128 7.95 0.90 4.56
C LYS A 128 8.83 0.57 3.36
N GLU A 129 8.83 -0.69 2.93
CA GLU A 129 9.64 -1.18 1.81
C GLU A 129 9.22 -0.55 0.48
N TYR A 130 7.95 -0.14 0.38
CA TYR A 130 7.35 0.39 -0.84
C TYR A 130 6.95 1.86 -0.71
N GLY A 131 6.98 2.43 0.49
CA GLY A 131 6.54 3.79 0.76
C GLY A 131 5.04 4.00 0.55
N ALA A 132 4.24 2.94 0.71
CA ALA A 132 2.82 2.93 0.38
C ALA A 132 1.93 2.82 1.64
N CYS A 133 0.76 3.45 1.59
CA CYS A 133 -0.26 3.35 2.63
C CYS A 133 -1.44 2.55 2.07
N CYS A 134 -1.88 1.51 2.78
CA CYS A 134 -3.12 0.80 2.45
C CYS A 134 -4.16 1.04 3.52
N ALA A 135 -5.39 1.35 3.10
CA ALA A 135 -6.52 1.48 4.00
C ALA A 135 -6.68 0.24 4.89
N LYS A 136 -7.38 0.39 6.01
CA LYS A 136 -7.70 -0.73 6.90
C LYS A 136 -8.39 -1.86 6.12
N GLY A 137 -8.00 -3.11 6.38
CA GLY A 137 -8.50 -4.28 5.63
C GLY A 137 -7.86 -4.49 4.26
N ARG A 138 -6.77 -3.77 3.96
CA ARG A 138 -6.04 -3.92 2.69
C ARG A 138 -4.57 -4.23 2.90
N VAL A 139 -4.02 -5.04 2.01
CA VAL A 139 -2.63 -5.44 1.96
C VAL A 139 -1.97 -4.96 0.68
N TYR A 140 -0.78 -4.36 0.82
CA TYR A 140 0.03 -3.99 -0.34
C TYR A 140 0.58 -5.23 -1.01
N GLN A 141 0.40 -5.31 -2.33
CA GLN A 141 0.90 -6.39 -3.16
C GLN A 141 1.61 -5.85 -4.38
N THR A 142 2.51 -6.66 -4.93
CA THR A 142 3.29 -6.34 -6.12
C THR A 142 3.11 -7.40 -7.20
N TYR A 143 3.11 -6.95 -8.45
CA TYR A 143 3.15 -7.79 -9.64
C TYR A 143 4.22 -7.20 -10.57
N GLY A 144 5.40 -7.79 -10.57
CA GLY A 144 6.58 -7.20 -11.20
C GLY A 144 6.93 -5.86 -10.54
N SER A 145 6.99 -4.79 -11.32
CA SER A 145 7.30 -3.42 -10.85
C SER A 145 6.07 -2.60 -10.44
N VAL A 146 4.87 -3.14 -10.58
CA VAL A 146 3.63 -2.45 -10.22
C VAL A 146 3.16 -2.95 -8.86
N GLY A 147 2.78 -2.04 -7.96
CA GLY A 147 2.19 -2.40 -6.68
C GLY A 147 0.96 -1.59 -6.35
N GLN A 148 0.01 -2.23 -5.65
CA GLN A 148 -1.23 -1.61 -5.19
C GLN A 148 -1.77 -2.34 -3.97
N CYS A 149 -2.71 -1.71 -3.27
CA CYS A 149 -3.41 -2.31 -2.15
C CYS A 149 -4.57 -3.17 -2.64
N CYS A 150 -4.57 -4.45 -2.25
CA CYS A 150 -5.70 -5.37 -2.43
C CYS A 150 -6.40 -5.60 -1.11
N ASP A 151 -7.65 -6.04 -1.14
CA ASP A 151 -8.37 -6.45 0.06
C ASP A 151 -7.66 -7.65 0.72
N ASP A 152 -7.73 -7.73 2.05
CA ASP A 152 -7.04 -8.75 2.86
C ASP A 152 -7.81 -10.08 2.97
N ASP A 153 -8.83 -10.24 2.14
CA ASP A 153 -9.72 -11.40 2.01
C ASP A 153 -9.12 -12.54 1.14
N GLY A 154 -7.84 -12.45 0.81
CA GLY A 154 -7.16 -13.38 -0.09
C GLY A 154 -7.17 -12.93 -1.55
N SER A 155 -7.70 -11.74 -1.85
CA SER A 155 -7.50 -11.08 -3.14
C SER A 155 -6.01 -10.92 -3.45
N THR A 156 -5.62 -11.19 -4.69
CA THR A 156 -4.23 -11.09 -5.15
C THR A 156 -4.12 -10.20 -6.38
N LEU A 157 -2.98 -9.52 -6.50
CA LEU A 157 -2.70 -8.68 -7.65
C LEU A 157 -2.41 -9.53 -8.89
N LYS A 158 -3.25 -9.41 -9.92
CA LYS A 158 -3.12 -10.14 -11.19
C LYS A 158 -3.00 -9.18 -12.35
N ARG A 159 -2.29 -9.60 -13.40
CA ARG A 159 -2.14 -8.84 -14.65
C ARG A 159 -3.14 -9.33 -15.69
N ALA A 160 -3.89 -8.39 -16.25
CA ALA A 160 -4.82 -8.62 -17.35
C ALA A 160 -4.09 -8.66 -18.70
N SER A 161 -4.79 -9.12 -19.75
CA SER A 161 -4.24 -9.23 -21.12
C SER A 161 -3.81 -7.90 -21.73
N ASN A 162 -4.38 -6.78 -21.28
CA ASN A 162 -3.99 -5.42 -21.69
C ASN A 162 -2.78 -4.87 -20.89
N GLY A 163 -2.15 -5.68 -20.04
CA GLY A 163 -0.97 -5.30 -19.24
C GLY A 163 -1.26 -4.53 -17.96
N LYS A 164 -2.50 -4.09 -17.73
CA LYS A 164 -2.91 -3.46 -16.46
C LYS A 164 -3.03 -4.53 -15.36
N VAL A 165 -2.98 -4.09 -14.11
CA VAL A 165 -3.13 -4.97 -12.94
C VAL A 165 -4.41 -4.65 -12.19
N ILE A 166 -5.02 -5.67 -11.59
CA ILE A 166 -6.24 -5.56 -10.78
C ILE A 166 -6.18 -6.59 -9.64
N CYS A 167 -6.78 -6.28 -8.50
CA CYS A 167 -6.94 -7.22 -7.40
C CYS A 167 -8.09 -8.17 -7.72
N CYS A 168 -7.81 -9.46 -7.70
CA CYS A 168 -8.80 -10.50 -7.97
C CYS A 168 -8.76 -11.54 -6.86
N GLU A 169 -9.92 -12.01 -6.43
CA GLU A 169 -10.04 -13.13 -5.51
C GLU A 169 -9.27 -14.37 -5.99
N ALA A 170 -9.07 -15.32 -5.07
CA ALA A 170 -8.60 -16.65 -5.45
C ALA A 170 -9.53 -17.25 -6.51
N ASN A 171 -8.97 -17.98 -7.48
CA ASN A 171 -9.69 -18.68 -8.57
C ASN A 171 -10.41 -17.80 -9.62
N THR A 172 -10.27 -16.47 -9.56
CA THR A 172 -10.68 -15.60 -10.66
C THR A 172 -9.49 -15.17 -11.53
N THR A 173 -9.73 -14.84 -12.79
CA THR A 173 -8.74 -14.33 -13.74
C THR A 173 -9.23 -12.98 -14.26
N PRO A 174 -8.35 -11.96 -14.33
CA PRO A 174 -8.75 -10.69 -14.89
C PRO A 174 -8.98 -10.83 -16.40
N LEU A 175 -10.19 -10.50 -16.84
CA LEU A 175 -10.57 -10.41 -18.23
C LEU A 175 -10.78 -8.95 -18.62
N VAL A 176 -10.58 -8.64 -19.89
CA VAL A 176 -10.65 -7.27 -20.42
C VAL A 176 -11.76 -7.19 -21.46
N ALA A 177 -12.72 -6.29 -21.26
CA ALA A 177 -13.75 -5.98 -22.23
C ALA A 177 -13.18 -5.18 -23.42
N PRO A 178 -13.87 -5.12 -24.58
CA PRO A 178 -13.38 -4.40 -25.76
C PRO A 178 -13.08 -2.90 -25.56
N ASP A 179 -13.73 -2.26 -24.59
CA ASP A 179 -13.50 -0.86 -24.21
C ASP A 179 -12.37 -0.67 -23.17
N GLY A 180 -11.71 -1.75 -22.77
CA GLY A 180 -10.62 -1.75 -21.81
C GLY A 180 -11.03 -1.85 -20.34
N HIS A 181 -12.33 -1.99 -20.04
CA HIS A 181 -12.79 -2.33 -18.69
C HIS A 181 -12.25 -3.70 -18.25
N MET A 182 -11.94 -3.86 -16.97
CA MET A 182 -11.39 -5.10 -16.41
C MET A 182 -12.31 -5.65 -15.34
N GLU A 183 -12.54 -6.96 -15.37
CA GLU A 183 -13.36 -7.66 -14.39
C GLU A 183 -12.68 -8.99 -14.00
N CYS A 184 -12.83 -9.39 -12.74
CA CYS A 184 -12.28 -10.66 -12.25
C CYS A 184 -13.32 -11.77 -12.46
N CYS A 185 -13.04 -12.70 -13.38
CA CYS A 185 -13.98 -13.74 -13.77
C CYS A 185 -13.53 -15.13 -13.33
N LEU A 186 -14.46 -16.01 -12.98
CA LEU A 186 -14.15 -17.42 -12.73
C LEU A 186 -13.53 -18.09 -13.97
N ALA A 187 -12.73 -19.12 -13.75
CA ALA A 187 -11.95 -19.79 -14.81
C ALA A 187 -12.78 -20.34 -16.00
N HIS A 188 -14.09 -20.59 -15.81
CA HIS A 188 -14.96 -21.07 -16.88
C HIS A 188 -15.52 -19.95 -17.77
N HIS A 189 -15.38 -18.68 -17.37
CA HIS A 189 -15.71 -17.54 -18.20
C HIS A 189 -14.53 -17.16 -19.09
N THR A 190 -14.85 -16.75 -20.31
CA THR A 190 -13.83 -16.48 -21.34
C THR A 190 -13.87 -15.04 -21.85
N LYS A 191 -14.95 -14.31 -21.57
CA LYS A 191 -15.10 -12.91 -21.99
C LYS A 191 -15.88 -12.08 -20.98
N VAL A 192 -15.68 -10.76 -21.05
CA VAL A 192 -16.44 -9.76 -20.31
C VAL A 192 -17.24 -8.93 -21.31
N GLU A 193 -18.54 -8.85 -21.11
CA GLU A 193 -19.46 -8.15 -22.00
C GLU A 193 -20.30 -7.14 -21.23
N LEU A 194 -20.60 -6.00 -21.86
CA LEU A 194 -21.54 -5.02 -21.33
C LEU A 194 -22.97 -5.49 -21.62
N ASP A 195 -23.76 -5.69 -20.56
CA ASP A 195 -25.16 -6.06 -20.69
C ASP A 195 -26.05 -4.86 -21.10
N PRO A 196 -27.34 -5.09 -21.46
CA PRO A 196 -28.26 -4.00 -21.81
C PRO A 196 -28.53 -3.01 -20.68
N GLN A 197 -28.23 -3.36 -19.42
CA GLN A 197 -28.31 -2.46 -18.26
C GLN A 197 -27.03 -1.65 -18.04
N ARG A 198 -26.05 -1.75 -18.94
CA ARG A 198 -24.72 -1.13 -18.84
C ARG A 198 -23.91 -1.64 -17.65
N LYS A 199 -24.04 -2.94 -17.34
CA LYS A 199 -23.20 -3.64 -16.36
C LYS A 199 -22.32 -4.65 -17.09
N TYR A 200 -21.04 -4.70 -16.71
CA TYR A 200 -20.16 -5.73 -17.23
C TYR A 200 -20.47 -7.07 -16.54
N LYS A 201 -20.43 -8.15 -17.31
CA LYS A 201 -20.61 -9.51 -16.80
C LYS A 201 -19.62 -10.46 -17.45
N CYS A 202 -19.15 -11.41 -16.66
CA CYS A 202 -18.39 -12.55 -17.14
C CYS A 202 -19.33 -13.53 -17.85
N THR A 203 -18.93 -14.00 -19.02
CA THR A 203 -19.66 -15.01 -19.79
C THR A 203 -18.72 -16.09 -20.28
#